data_AF-A0A4U2Z7I6-F1
#
_entry.id   AF-A0A4U2Z7I6-F1
#
_cell.length_a   1.000
_cell.length_b   1.000
_cell.length_c   1.000
_cell.angle_alpha   90.00
_cell.angle_beta   90.00
_cell.angle_gamma   90.00
#
_symmetry.space_group_name_H-M   'P 1'
#
loop_
_entity.id
_entity.type
_entity.pdbx_description
1 polymer ?
#
loop_
_entity_poly.entity_id
_entity_poly.type
_entity_poly.pdbx_seq_one_letter_code
_entity_poly.pdbx_strand_id
1 'polypeptide(L)'
;MMTKAMKPDKTEVTFKYDALGRRIEKSSEDKTLKFVWDGNTILHEYSTQNVVYTLENLNSAQTYTAIADNLVTWVFNDGFVPSAKITNEGHYSIISDYLGTPVEAYDEQGHKVWSAELDVYGRVKEFTGEKDLIPFRYQGQYEDVEAV
;
A
#
# COMPACT_ATOMS: atom_id res chain seq x y z
N MET A 1 -5.19 0.30 18.65
CA MET A 1 -4.85 -0.36 17.37
C MET A 1 -6.03 -1.23 16.97
N MET A 2 -6.40 -1.23 15.69
CA MET A 2 -7.52 -2.03 15.20
C MET A 2 -7.01 -3.40 14.81
N THR A 3 -7.46 -4.47 15.45
CA THR A 3 -6.96 -5.83 15.15
C THR A 3 -7.77 -6.55 14.09
N LYS A 4 -9.02 -6.12 13.87
CA LYS A 4 -9.99 -6.74 12.98
C LYS A 4 -10.96 -5.69 12.43
N ALA A 5 -11.34 -5.83 11.18
CA ALA A 5 -12.43 -5.11 10.53
C ALA A 5 -13.30 -6.09 9.72
N MET A 6 -14.58 -5.75 9.56
CA MET A 6 -15.53 -6.50 8.72
C MET A 6 -15.88 -5.65 7.51
N LYS A 7 -15.70 -6.20 6.31
CA LYS A 7 -16.14 -5.54 5.07
C LYS A 7 -17.66 -5.62 4.92
N PRO A 8 -18.28 -4.78 4.05
CA PRO A 8 -19.71 -4.86 3.74
C PRO A 8 -20.17 -6.24 3.23
N ASP A 9 -19.27 -7.01 2.58
CA ASP A 9 -19.50 -8.37 2.10
C ASP A 9 -19.36 -9.45 3.19
N LYS A 10 -19.13 -9.06 4.45
CA LYS A 10 -18.87 -9.90 5.62
C LYS A 10 -17.53 -10.65 5.61
N THR A 11 -16.63 -10.36 4.68
CA THR A 11 -15.25 -10.85 4.76
C THR A 11 -14.48 -10.12 5.84
N GLU A 12 -13.56 -10.83 6.47
CA GLU A 12 -12.75 -10.33 7.57
C GLU A 12 -11.40 -9.81 7.07
N VAL A 13 -10.97 -8.68 7.62
CA VAL A 13 -9.61 -8.15 7.46
C VAL A 13 -8.96 -8.11 8.83
N THR A 14 -7.79 -8.73 8.96
CA THR A 14 -7.01 -8.75 10.20
C THR A 14 -5.75 -7.92 10.06
N PHE A 15 -5.30 -7.35 11.18
CA PHE A 15 -4.12 -6.50 11.22
C PHE A 15 -3.15 -6.96 12.30
N LYS A 16 -1.85 -6.91 12.01
CA LYS A 16 -0.78 -7.13 12.99
C LYS A 16 0.12 -5.91 13.10
N TYR A 17 0.68 -5.74 14.28
CA TYR A 17 1.49 -4.58 14.64
C TYR A 17 2.80 -5.02 15.30
N ASP A 18 3.82 -4.20 15.18
CA ASP A 18 5.04 -4.34 15.98
C ASP A 18 4.88 -3.73 17.38
N ALA A 19 5.93 -3.83 18.20
CA ALA A 19 5.94 -3.31 19.57
C ALA A 19 5.80 -1.78 19.68
N LEU A 20 6.06 -1.05 18.58
CA LEU A 20 5.90 0.40 18.50
C LEU A 20 4.50 0.80 18.00
N GLY A 21 3.66 -0.17 17.67
CA GLY A 21 2.30 0.05 17.19
C GLY A 21 2.20 0.38 15.69
N ARG A 22 3.25 0.12 14.92
CA ARG A 22 3.24 0.27 13.46
C ARG A 22 2.67 -0.99 12.82
N ARG A 23 1.82 -0.84 11.81
CA ARG A 23 1.20 -1.98 11.12
C ARG A 23 2.24 -2.73 10.31
N ILE A 24 2.40 -4.03 10.55
CA ILE A 24 3.36 -4.90 9.84
C ILE A 24 2.66 -5.88 8.88
N GLU A 25 1.37 -6.13 9.08
CA GLU A 25 0.59 -7.04 8.24
C GLU A 25 -0.88 -6.61 8.19
N LYS A 26 -1.47 -6.77 7.01
CA LYS A 26 -2.92 -6.70 6.76
C LYS A 26 -3.31 -7.93 5.95
N SER A 27 -4.22 -8.74 6.46
CA SER A 27 -4.60 -10.01 5.82
C SER A 27 -6.09 -10.06 5.55
N SER A 28 -6.46 -10.29 4.29
CA SER A 28 -7.79 -10.70 3.84
C SER A 28 -7.77 -12.17 3.41
N GLU A 29 -8.91 -12.71 3.00
CA GLU A 29 -9.05 -14.11 2.56
C GLU A 29 -8.07 -14.46 1.42
N ASP A 30 -7.94 -13.57 0.44
CA ASP A 30 -7.17 -13.83 -0.78
C ASP A 30 -5.73 -13.28 -0.73
N LYS A 31 -5.50 -12.24 0.06
CA LYS A 31 -4.28 -11.42 -0.01
C LYS A 31 -3.79 -11.03 1.37
N THR A 32 -2.50 -11.23 1.61
CA THR A 32 -1.82 -10.67 2.78
C THR A 32 -0.84 -9.60 2.31
N LEU A 33 -1.01 -8.37 2.78
CA LEU A 33 -0.13 -7.23 2.56
C LEU A 33 0.81 -7.08 3.76
N LYS A 34 2.11 -6.96 3.51
CA LYS A 34 3.13 -6.80 4.53
C LYS A 34 3.84 -5.47 4.39
N PHE A 35 4.21 -4.89 5.52
CA PHE A 35 4.84 -3.58 5.61
C PHE A 35 6.20 -3.69 6.29
N VAL A 36 7.22 -3.09 5.68
CA VAL A 36 8.56 -2.90 6.25
C VAL A 36 8.73 -1.41 6.51
N TRP A 37 9.27 -1.05 7.66
CA TRP A 37 9.40 0.33 8.11
C TRP A 37 10.86 0.77 8.17
N ASP A 38 11.11 2.01 7.76
CA ASP A 38 12.34 2.75 8.05
C ASP A 38 11.99 3.93 8.97
N GLY A 39 12.52 3.94 10.19
CA GLY A 39 12.10 4.90 11.21
C GLY A 39 10.56 4.90 11.40
N ASN A 40 9.89 5.99 11.01
CA ASN A 40 8.44 6.12 11.12
C ASN A 40 7.71 6.11 9.77
N THR A 41 8.41 5.86 8.66
CA THR A 41 7.82 5.78 7.31
C THR A 41 7.84 4.33 6.81
N ILE A 42 6.90 4.02 5.91
CA ILE A 42 6.88 2.71 5.25
C ILE A 42 8.01 2.70 4.23
N LEU A 43 8.93 1.75 4.33
CA LEU A 43 9.99 1.56 3.34
C LEU A 43 9.53 0.64 2.22
N HIS A 44 8.98 -0.53 2.59
CA HIS A 44 8.49 -1.50 1.62
C HIS A 44 7.08 -1.96 1.91
N GLU A 45 6.37 -2.25 0.84
CA GLU A 45 5.11 -2.94 0.82
C GLU A 45 5.19 -4.09 -0.18
N TYR A 46 4.71 -5.27 0.19
CA TYR A 46 4.62 -6.39 -0.73
C TYR A 46 3.46 -7.28 -0.31
N SER A 47 2.89 -8.02 -1.27
CA SER A 47 1.76 -8.88 -1.00
C SER A 47 2.05 -10.34 -1.30
N THR A 48 1.48 -11.21 -0.49
CA THR A 48 1.55 -12.65 -0.69
C THR A 48 0.14 -13.12 -1.00
N GLN A 49 -0.04 -13.70 -2.19
CA GLN A 49 -1.27 -14.42 -2.50
C GLN A 49 -1.22 -15.78 -1.80
N ASN A 50 -2.32 -16.18 -1.18
CA ASN A 50 -2.47 -17.52 -0.63
C ASN A 50 -2.74 -18.52 -1.77
N VAL A 51 -1.78 -18.70 -2.70
CA VAL A 51 -1.91 -19.72 -3.75
C VAL A 51 -1.51 -21.07 -3.15
N VAL A 52 -2.51 -21.89 -2.85
CA VAL A 52 -2.28 -23.29 -2.49
C VAL A 52 -2.00 -24.07 -3.78
N TYR A 53 -0.73 -24.30 -4.10
CA TYR A 53 -0.37 -25.34 -5.06
C TYR A 53 -0.48 -26.70 -4.38
N THR A 54 -1.52 -27.48 -4.69
CA THR A 54 -1.52 -28.91 -4.42
C THR A 54 -0.62 -29.59 -5.46
N LEU A 55 0.65 -29.80 -5.12
CA LEU A 55 1.48 -30.73 -5.89
C LEU A 55 0.99 -32.15 -5.58
N GLU A 56 0.35 -32.81 -6.55
CA GLU A 56 -0.26 -34.15 -6.40
C GLU A 56 0.73 -35.29 -6.05
N ASN A 57 2.00 -35.00 -5.75
CA ASN A 57 3.04 -36.04 -5.62
C ASN A 57 4.02 -35.92 -4.44
N LEU A 58 3.73 -35.12 -3.42
CA LEU A 58 4.49 -35.15 -2.16
C LEU A 58 3.53 -35.13 -0.96
N ASN A 59 3.73 -36.06 -0.02
CA ASN A 59 2.98 -36.20 1.24
C ASN A 59 3.19 -35.02 2.24
N SER A 60 3.47 -33.83 1.73
CA SER A 60 3.76 -32.62 2.47
C SER A 60 3.45 -31.45 1.56
N ALA A 61 2.28 -30.83 1.76
CA ALA A 61 1.92 -29.58 1.10
C ALA A 61 2.96 -28.52 1.49
N GLN A 62 3.78 -28.09 0.54
CA GLN A 62 4.78 -27.05 0.75
C GLN A 62 4.29 -25.77 0.08
N THR A 63 3.85 -24.82 0.89
CA THR A 63 3.38 -23.52 0.41
C THR A 63 4.59 -22.69 -0.04
N TYR A 64 4.74 -22.49 -1.35
CA TYR A 64 5.72 -21.55 -1.89
C TYR A 64 5.08 -20.16 -1.98
N THR A 65 5.60 -19.21 -1.21
CA THR A 65 5.21 -17.81 -1.32
C THR A 65 6.14 -17.14 -2.32
N ALA A 66 5.64 -16.78 -3.51
CA ALA A 66 6.39 -15.93 -4.43
C ALA A 66 6.42 -14.50 -3.87
N ILE A 67 7.58 -14.02 -3.43
CA ILE A 67 7.77 -12.70 -2.82
C ILE A 67 8.14 -11.63 -3.87
N ALA A 68 8.36 -12.00 -5.14
CA ALA A 68 9.22 -11.19 -6.02
C ALA A 68 8.53 -10.13 -6.90
N ASP A 69 7.26 -10.31 -7.30
CA ASP A 69 6.72 -9.49 -8.41
C ASP A 69 5.83 -8.31 -7.98
N ASN A 70 5.73 -7.99 -6.69
CA ASN A 70 4.89 -6.88 -6.21
C ASN A 70 5.51 -6.05 -5.09
N LEU A 71 6.84 -6.09 -4.99
CA LEU A 71 7.55 -5.22 -4.06
C LEU A 71 7.40 -3.76 -4.50
N VAL A 72 6.84 -2.96 -3.61
CA VAL A 72 6.77 -1.51 -3.72
C VAL A 72 7.75 -0.93 -2.71
N THR A 73 8.63 -0.04 -3.17
CA THR A 73 9.49 0.77 -2.30
C THR A 73 9.00 2.21 -2.34
N TRP A 74 8.84 2.79 -1.15
CA TRP A 74 8.41 4.17 -1.00
C TRP A 74 9.59 5.03 -0.58
N VAL A 75 9.70 6.19 -1.20
CA VAL A 75 10.72 7.21 -0.87
C VAL A 75 10.01 8.41 -0.29
N PHE A 76 10.51 8.91 0.84
CA PHE A 76 10.00 10.09 1.53
C PHE A 76 11.09 11.16 1.59
N ASN A 77 10.69 12.42 1.71
CA ASN A 77 11.62 13.50 2.09
C ASN A 77 11.94 13.44 3.60
N ASP A 78 12.58 14.47 4.17
CA ASP A 78 12.95 14.56 5.60
C ASP A 78 11.74 14.61 6.59
N GLY A 79 10.59 14.04 6.23
CA GLY A 79 9.37 13.92 7.01
C GLY A 79 8.48 12.78 6.54
N PHE A 80 7.17 13.05 6.38
CA PHE A 80 6.16 12.05 6.02
C PHE A 80 5.55 12.29 4.62
N VAL A 81 6.25 13.04 3.77
CA VAL A 81 5.77 13.38 2.42
C VAL A 81 6.35 12.40 1.41
N PRO A 82 5.52 11.58 0.74
CA PRO A 82 6.01 10.65 -0.26
C PRO A 82 6.51 11.43 -1.48
N SER A 83 7.70 11.07 -1.95
CA SER A 83 8.41 11.71 -3.07
C SER A 83 8.56 10.77 -4.26
N ALA A 84 8.63 9.46 -4.03
CA ALA A 84 8.63 8.49 -5.12
C ALA A 84 8.04 7.13 -4.72
N LYS A 85 7.61 6.40 -5.75
CA LYS A 85 7.21 4.98 -5.68
C LYS A 85 8.06 4.20 -6.67
N ILE A 86 8.69 3.12 -6.23
CA ILE A 86 9.49 2.25 -7.07
C ILE A 86 8.87 0.86 -7.03
N THR A 87 8.53 0.31 -8.19
CA THR A 87 8.02 -1.04 -8.36
C THR A 87 8.87 -1.80 -9.36
N ASN A 88 8.55 -3.07 -9.61
CA ASN A 88 9.10 -3.83 -10.73
C ASN A 88 8.65 -3.32 -12.11
N GLU A 89 7.51 -2.62 -12.18
CA GLU A 89 6.94 -2.07 -13.42
C GLU A 89 7.56 -0.71 -13.79
N GLY A 90 8.10 0.02 -12.82
CA GLY A 90 8.81 1.28 -13.05
C GLY A 90 8.94 2.15 -11.81
N HIS A 91 9.44 3.37 -12.00
CA HIS A 91 9.52 4.39 -10.98
C HIS A 91 8.59 5.58 -11.26
N TYR A 92 7.98 6.09 -10.18
CA TYR A 92 7.05 7.20 -10.23
C TYR A 92 7.52 8.33 -9.33
N SER A 93 7.54 9.55 -9.87
CA SER A 93 7.80 10.77 -9.09
C SER A 93 6.49 11.32 -8.56
N ILE A 94 6.45 11.68 -7.27
CA ILE A 94 5.24 12.15 -6.59
C ILE A 94 5.40 13.63 -6.24
N ILE A 95 4.45 14.44 -6.68
CA ILE A 95 4.37 15.86 -6.35
C ILE A 95 3.32 16.04 -5.27
N SER A 96 3.71 16.71 -4.19
CA SER A 96 2.83 17.03 -3.06
C SER A 96 2.62 18.53 -2.93
N ASP A 97 1.49 18.93 -2.34
CA ASP A 97 1.20 20.33 -2.02
C ASP A 97 2.03 20.84 -0.83
N TYR A 98 1.78 22.09 -0.42
CA TYR A 98 2.46 22.73 0.72
C TYR A 98 2.16 22.08 2.08
N LEU A 99 1.11 21.26 2.17
CA LEU A 99 0.76 20.47 3.35
C LEU A 99 1.36 19.06 3.28
N GLY A 100 2.08 18.70 2.22
CA GLY A 100 2.62 17.36 2.02
C GLY A 100 1.58 16.32 1.57
N THR A 101 0.44 16.78 1.07
CA THR A 101 -0.62 15.95 0.47
C THR A 101 -0.21 15.61 -0.95
N PRO A 102 -0.14 14.33 -1.37
CA PRO A 102 0.16 13.96 -2.75
C PRO A 102 -0.95 14.44 -3.69
N VAL A 103 -0.58 15.20 -4.72
CA VAL A 103 -1.54 15.77 -5.69
C VAL A 103 -1.36 15.21 -7.10
N GLU A 104 -0.13 14.89 -7.51
CA GLU A 104 0.17 14.36 -8.84
C GLU A 104 1.30 13.32 -8.79
N ALA A 105 1.32 12.41 -9.75
CA ALA A 105 2.47 11.55 -9.99
C ALA A 105 2.74 11.29 -11.48
N TYR A 106 4.01 11.10 -11.76
CA TYR A 106 4.57 11.02 -13.10
C TYR A 106 5.37 9.75 -13.29
N ASP A 107 5.26 9.13 -14.47
CA ASP A 107 6.10 7.99 -14.86
C ASP A 107 7.54 8.42 -15.23
N GLU A 108 8.37 7.45 -15.58
CA GLU A 108 9.78 7.65 -15.96
C GLU A 108 9.95 8.51 -17.21
N GLN A 109 8.92 8.62 -18.06
CA GLN A 109 8.90 9.44 -19.26
C GLN A 109 8.37 10.86 -18.98
N GLY A 110 7.92 11.14 -17.75
CA GLY A 110 7.35 12.42 -17.37
C GLY A 110 5.88 12.59 -17.75
N HIS A 111 5.17 11.53 -18.11
CA HIS A 111 3.71 11.60 -18.28
C HIS A 111 3.02 11.54 -16.94
N LYS A 112 1.98 12.37 -16.77
CA LYS A 112 1.12 12.32 -15.60
C LYS A 112 0.27 11.05 -15.65
N VAL A 113 0.50 10.13 -14.71
CA VAL A 113 -0.22 8.86 -14.61
C VAL A 113 -1.24 8.85 -13.48
N TRP A 114 -1.15 9.80 -12.56
CA TRP A 114 -2.03 9.89 -11.41
C TRP A 114 -2.20 11.34 -10.94
N SER A 115 -3.41 11.68 -10.50
CA SER A 115 -3.66 12.92 -9.76
C SER A 115 -4.88 12.79 -8.87
N ALA A 116 -4.84 13.44 -7.71
CA ALA A 116 -5.96 13.52 -6.79
C ALA A 116 -6.11 14.95 -6.26
N GLU A 117 -7.34 15.46 -6.28
CA GLU A 117 -7.72 16.67 -5.55
C GLU A 117 -8.55 16.26 -4.35
N LEU A 118 -8.10 16.62 -3.15
CA LEU A 118 -8.84 16.38 -1.90
C LEU A 118 -9.56 17.65 -1.45
N ASP A 119 -10.75 17.51 -0.89
CA ASP A 119 -11.40 18.60 -0.17
C ASP A 119 -10.76 18.83 1.22
N VAL A 120 -11.25 19.84 1.95
CA VAL A 120 -10.75 20.19 3.30
C VAL A 120 -10.96 19.08 4.35
N TYR A 121 -11.74 18.04 4.02
CA TYR A 121 -12.00 16.88 4.88
C TYR A 121 -11.29 15.62 4.37
N GLY A 122 -10.43 15.73 3.36
CA GLY A 122 -9.66 14.62 2.80
C GLY A 122 -10.44 13.74 1.83
N ARG A 123 -11.62 14.17 1.39
CA ARG A 123 -12.42 13.41 0.43
C ARG A 123 -11.96 13.73 -0.98
N VAL A 124 -11.86 12.68 -1.80
CA VAL A 124 -11.49 12.81 -3.21
C VAL A 124 -12.59 13.57 -3.96
N LYS A 125 -12.25 14.75 -4.47
CA LYS A 125 -13.09 15.57 -5.35
C LYS A 125 -12.91 15.15 -6.80
N GLU A 126 -11.66 15.09 -7.24
CA GLU A 126 -11.27 14.71 -8.59
C GLU A 126 -10.13 13.70 -8.53
N PHE A 127 -10.16 12.75 -9.46
CA PHE A 127 -9.20 11.65 -9.50
C PHE A 127 -8.90 11.24 -10.95
N THR A 128 -7.63 11.01 -11.24
CA THR A 128 -7.16 10.43 -12.51
C THR A 128 -6.14 9.34 -12.22
N GLY A 129 -6.19 8.24 -12.98
CA GLY A 129 -5.26 7.11 -12.84
C GLY A 129 -5.83 5.95 -12.02
N GLU A 130 -4.95 5.15 -11.43
CA GLU A 130 -5.33 4.03 -10.54
C GLU A 130 -5.41 4.49 -9.09
N LYS A 131 -6.57 4.28 -8.43
CA LYS A 131 -6.85 4.78 -7.06
C LYS A 131 -5.80 4.38 -6.05
N ASP A 132 -5.30 3.16 -6.19
CA ASP A 132 -4.40 2.54 -5.23
C ASP A 132 -2.92 2.75 -5.59
N LEU A 133 -2.64 3.54 -6.64
CA LEU A 133 -1.27 3.85 -7.02
C LEU A 133 -0.53 4.54 -5.86
N ILE A 134 -1.19 5.48 -5.17
CA ILE A 134 -0.66 6.21 -4.02
C ILE A 134 -1.68 6.13 -2.87
N PRO A 135 -1.41 5.35 -1.81
CA PRO A 135 -2.32 5.17 -0.68
C PRO A 135 -2.17 6.26 0.40
N PHE A 136 -1.36 7.30 0.15
CA PHE A 136 -1.17 8.40 1.10
C PHE A 136 -2.14 9.55 0.82
N ARG A 137 -2.79 10.06 1.87
CA ARG A 137 -3.72 11.20 1.76
C ARG A 137 -3.11 12.42 2.43
N TYR A 138 -3.06 12.44 3.75
CA TYR A 138 -2.30 13.44 4.50
C TYR A 138 -0.97 12.86 4.99
N GLN A 139 -0.08 13.73 5.48
CA GLN A 139 1.20 13.32 6.05
C GLN A 139 1.05 12.19 7.07
N GLY A 140 1.70 11.07 6.80
CA GLY A 140 1.66 9.87 7.66
C GLY A 140 0.33 9.11 7.65
N GLN A 141 -0.66 9.50 6.85
CA GLN A 141 -1.93 8.80 6.73
C GLN A 141 -1.94 7.86 5.53
N TYR A 142 -1.98 6.57 5.83
CA TYR A 142 -2.21 5.51 4.86
C TYR A 142 -3.71 5.21 4.80
N GLU A 143 -4.33 5.31 3.61
CA GLU A 143 -5.73 4.97 3.40
C GLU A 143 -5.90 3.45 3.19
N ASP A 144 -6.78 2.84 3.98
CA ASP A 144 -7.28 1.51 3.73
C ASP A 144 -8.61 1.57 2.99
N VAL A 145 -8.59 1.22 1.70
CA VAL A 145 -9.78 1.23 0.81
C VAL A 145 -10.94 0.37 1.34
N GLU A 146 -10.66 -0.60 2.20
CA GLU A 146 -11.65 -1.53 2.77
C GLU A 146 -12.40 -0.97 4.00
N ALA A 147 -11.98 0.18 4.54
CA ALA A 147 -12.65 0.84 5.64
C ALA A 147 -13.62 1.90 5.09
N VAL A 148 -14.82 1.45 4.68
CA VAL A 148 -15.95 2.33 4.32
C VAL A 148 -17.14 2.02 5.23
#